data_AF-A0A554WXW2-F1
#
_entry.id   AF-A0A554WXW2-F1
#
_cell.length_a   1.000
_cell.length_b   1.000
_cell.length_c   1.000
_cell.angle_alpha   90.00
_cell.angle_beta   90.00
_cell.angle_gamma   90.00
#
_symmetry.space_group_name_H-M   'P 1'
#
loop_
_entity.id
_entity.type
_entity.pdbx_description
1 polymer ?
#
loop_
_entity_poly.entity_id
_entity_poly.type
_entity_poly.pdbx_seq_one_letter_code
_entity_poly.pdbx_strand_id
1 'polypeptide(L)' 'MSPDTIRTDNGPQFTCKAFMAWMQARGIQHILIQPGKPTQNAYIESFNGKFRDECLNENWFESLAQAREVIAIWR' A
#
# COMPACT_ATOMS: atom_id res chain seq x y z
N MET A 1 4.61 -11.30 12.46
CA MET A 1 3.26 -11.02 12.99
C MET A 1 2.44 -10.46 11.85
N SER A 2 1.27 -11.02 11.55
CA SER A 2 0.34 -10.47 10.56
C SER A 2 -0.61 -9.49 11.25
N PRO A 3 -1.04 -8.41 10.59
CA PRO A 3 -1.97 -7.47 11.20
C PRO A 3 -3.33 -8.14 11.40
N ASP A 4 -4.08 -7.75 12.43
CA ASP A 4 -5.43 -8.26 12.67
C ASP A 4 -6.44 -7.67 11.66
N THR A 5 -6.12 -6.50 11.10
CA THR A 5 -7.01 -5.77 10.18
C THR A 5 -6.23 -4.98 9.15
N ILE A 6 -6.72 -4.96 7.90
CA ILE A 6 -6.23 -4.10 6.83
C ILE A 6 -7.40 -3.28 6.28
N ARG A 7 -7.18 -1.97 6.16
CA ARG A 7 -8.11 -1.05 5.49
C ARG A 7 -7.60 -0.70 4.09
N THR A 8 -8.47 -0.74 3.09
CA THR A 8 -8.14 -0.37 1.71
C THR A 8 -9.22 0.49 1.08
N ASP A 9 -8.89 1.16 -0.02
CA ASP A 9 -9.90 1.73 -0.90
C ASP A 9 -10.76 0.65 -1.59
N ASN A 10 -11.76 1.09 -2.36
CA ASN A 10 -12.69 0.24 -3.11
C ASN A 10 -12.15 -0.21 -4.48
N GLY A 11 -10.84 -0.11 -4.71
CA GLY A 11 -10.19 -0.47 -5.95
C GLY A 11 -10.34 -1.96 -6.28
N PRO A 12 -10.42 -2.32 -7.57
CA PRO A 12 -10.62 -3.70 -8.02
C PRO A 12 -9.54 -4.67 -7.53
N GLN A 13 -8.32 -4.17 -7.32
CA GLN A 13 -7.22 -4.96 -6.76
C GLN A 13 -7.49 -5.46 -5.33
N PHE A 14 -8.27 -4.71 -4.54
CA PHE A 14 -8.60 -5.04 -3.16
C PHE A 14 -9.96 -5.73 -3.02
N THR A 15 -10.82 -5.65 -4.03
CA THR A 15 -12.11 -6.35 -4.06
C THR A 15 -12.06 -7.68 -4.84
N CYS A 16 -10.91 -8.03 -5.43
CA CYS A 16 -10.75 -9.26 -6.18
C CYS A 16 -10.75 -10.52 -5.29
N LYS A 17 -11.20 -11.65 -5.84
CA LYS A 17 -11.29 -12.94 -5.12
C LYS A 17 -9.95 -13.40 -4.54
N ALA A 18 -8.86 -13.19 -5.28
CA ALA A 18 -7.53 -13.61 -4.86
C ALA A 18 -7.08 -12.90 -3.59
N PHE A 19 -7.31 -11.59 -3.50
CA PHE A 19 -6.99 -10.79 -2.32
C PHE A 19 -7.83 -11.22 -1.11
N MET A 20 -9.14 -11.38 -1.30
CA MET A 20 -10.05 -11.83 -0.23
C MET A 20 -9.68 -13.22 0.30
N ALA A 21 -9.34 -14.15 -0.58
CA ALA A 21 -8.90 -15.49 -0.19
C ALA A 21 -7.58 -15.45 0.62
N TRP A 22 -6.64 -14.59 0.24
CA TRP A 22 -5.38 -14.40 0.97
C TRP A 22 -5.59 -13.84 2.38
N MET A 23 -6.51 -12.87 2.52
CA MET A 23 -6.90 -12.28 3.80
C MET A 23 -7.54 -13.32 4.72
N GLN A 24 -8.49 -14.08 4.20
CA GLN A 24 -9.18 -15.15 4.93
C GLN A 24 -8.21 -16.22 5.41
N ALA A 25 -7.30 -16.67 4.54
CA ALA A 25 -6.29 -17.68 4.89
C ALA A 25 -5.34 -17.23 6.01
N ARG A 26 -5.21 -15.92 6.24
CA ARG A 26 -4.38 -15.32 7.30
C ARG A 26 -5.17 -14.85 8.50
N GLY A 27 -6.51 -15.00 8.50
CA GLY A 27 -7.37 -14.50 9.56
C GLY A 27 -7.40 -12.98 9.67
N ILE A 28 -7.06 -12.26 8.59
CA ILE A 28 -7.00 -10.79 8.59
C ILE A 28 -8.37 -10.24 8.21
N GLN A 29 -8.91 -9.34 9.04
CA GLN A 29 -10.13 -8.62 8.71
C GLN A 29 -9.87 -7.58 7.62
N HIS A 30 -10.64 -7.62 6.54
CA HIS A 30 -10.59 -6.61 5.48
C HIS A 30 -11.68 -5.55 5.68
N ILE A 31 -11.30 -4.27 5.70
CA ILE A 31 -12.21 -3.14 5.83
C ILE A 31 -12.07 -2.23 4.62
N LEU A 32 -13.15 -2.02 3.87
CA LEU A 32 -13.19 -1.02 2.80
C LEU A 32 -13.46 0.37 3.38
N ILE A 33 -12.90 1.41 2.75
CA ILE A 33 -13.31 2.79 3.05
C ILE A 33 -14.78 2.99 2.71
N GLN A 34 -15.44 3.84 3.49
CA GLN A 34 -16.82 4.23 3.23
C GLN A 34 -16.89 5.08 1.95
N PRO A 35 -17.89 4.85 1.07
CA PRO A 35 -18.14 5.72 -0.07
C PRO A 35 -18.28 7.18 0.36
N GLY A 36 -17.57 8.09 -0.32
CA GLY A 36 -17.58 9.52 0.02
C GLY A 36 -16.77 9.90 1.27
N LYS A 37 -15.93 9.01 1.82
CA LYS A 37 -15.01 9.30 2.95
C LYS A 37 -13.53 9.13 2.56
N PRO A 38 -13.00 9.97 1.65
CA PRO A 38 -11.61 9.87 1.19
C PRO A 38 -10.59 10.03 2.33
N THR A 39 -10.95 10.76 3.38
CA THR A 39 -10.07 10.96 4.56
C THR A 39 -9.71 9.66 5.28
N GLN A 40 -10.48 8.58 5.11
CA GLN A 40 -10.14 7.27 5.66
C GLN A 40 -8.92 6.62 4.97
N ASN A 41 -8.51 7.13 3.81
CA ASN A 41 -7.34 6.71 3.05
C ASN A 41 -6.18 7.74 3.12
N ALA A 42 -6.38 8.88 3.77
CA ALA A 42 -5.44 10.01 3.72
C ALA A 42 -4.03 9.65 4.22
N TYR A 43 -3.91 8.73 5.18
CA TYR A 43 -2.61 8.30 5.68
C TYR A 43 -1.76 7.62 4.60
N ILE A 44 -2.32 6.62 3.90
CA ILE A 44 -1.58 5.90 2.86
C ILE A 44 -1.34 6.79 1.63
N GLU A 45 -2.28 7.68 1.32
CA GLU A 45 -2.08 8.69 0.26
C GLU A 45 -0.94 9.65 0.58
N SER A 46 -0.89 10.17 1.82
CA SER A 46 0.21 11.02 2.27
C SER A 46 1.54 10.28 2.28
N PHE A 47 1.57 9.03 2.75
CA PHE A 47 2.77 8.20 2.71
C PHE A 47 3.26 7.98 1.27
N ASN A 48 2.36 7.61 0.35
CA ASN A 48 2.71 7.40 -1.05
C ASN A 48 3.18 8.70 -1.72
N GLY A 49 2.61 9.85 -1.34
CA GLY A 49 3.07 11.17 -1.78
C GLY A 49 4.51 11.43 -1.33
N LYS A 50 4.80 11.30 -0.03
CA LYS A 50 6.16 11.46 0.51
C LYS A 50 7.14 10.48 -0.12
N PHE A 51 6.77 9.21 -0.25
CA PHE A 51 7.62 8.21 -0.89
C PHE A 51 7.95 8.59 -2.34
N ARG A 52 6.97 9.10 -3.08
CA ARG A 52 7.21 9.58 -4.44
C ARG A 52 8.14 10.78 -4.45
N ASP A 53 7.84 11.78 -3.64
CA ASP A 53 8.53 13.07 -3.70
C ASP A 53 9.94 13.00 -3.11
N GLU A 54 10.12 12.27 -2.00
CA GLU A 54 11.38 12.22 -1.25
C GLU A 54 12.28 11.05 -1.66
N CYS A 55 11.74 9.98 -2.28
CA CYS A 55 12.53 8.84 -2.72
C CYS A 55 12.53 8.68 -4.23
N LEU A 56 11.36 8.51 -4.85
CA LEU A 56 11.31 8.08 -6.26
C LEU A 56 11.71 9.18 -7.23
N ASN A 57 11.35 10.43 -6.95
CA ASN A 57 11.67 11.57 -7.81
C ASN A 57 13.12 12.06 -7.65
N GLU A 58 13.71 11.88 -6.47
CA GLU A 58 15.09 12.30 -6.16
C GLU A 58 16.15 11.31 -6.69
N ASN A 59 15.74 10.15 -7.21
CA ASN A 59 16.66 9.09 -7.62
C ASN A 59 16.42 8.67 -9.07
N TRP A 60 17.51 8.53 -9.84
CA TRP A 60 17.48 7.89 -11.15
C TRP A 60 17.85 6.41 -11.01
N PHE A 61 16.97 5.52 -11.46
CA PHE A 61 17.17 4.08 -11.36
C PHE A 61 17.62 3.49 -12.70
N GLU A 62 18.79 2.87 -12.71
CA GLU A 62 19.34 2.17 -13.87
C GLU A 62 19.00 0.67 -13.86
N SER A 63 18.65 0.13 -12.69
CA SER A 63 18.25 -1.27 -12.55
C SER A 63 17.26 -1.49 -11.40
N LEU A 64 16.55 -2.62 -11.46
CA LEU A 64 15.66 -3.04 -10.38
C LEU A 64 16.44 -3.34 -9.07
N ALA A 65 17.68 -3.80 -9.17
CA ALA A 65 18.51 -4.06 -8.00
C ALA A 65 18.86 -2.75 -7.27
N GLN A 66 19.29 -1.73 -8.01
CA GLN A 66 19.54 -0.40 -7.47
C GLN A 66 18.28 0.22 -6.86
N ALA A 67 17.13 0.11 -7.54
CA ALA A 67 15.86 0.60 -7.01
C ALA A 67 15.50 -0.06 -5.66
N ARG A 68 15.72 -1.38 -5.53
CA ARG A 68 15.48 -2.09 -4.26
C ARG A 68 16.38 -1.60 -3.13
N GLU A 69 17.65 -1.35 -3.41
CA GLU A 69 18.62 -0.85 -2.42
C GLU A 69 18.24 0.56 -1.95
N VAL A 70 18.00 1.48 -2.88
CA VAL A 70 17.61 2.86 -2.56
C VAL A 70 16.31 2.89 -1.77
N ILE A 71 15.28 2.15 -2.19
CA ILE A 71 14.01 2.08 -1.46
C ILE A 71 14.20 1.46 -0.05
N ALA A 72 15.09 0.49 0.10
CA ALA A 72 15.39 -0.10 1.40
C ALA A 72 16.12 0.86 2.34
N ILE A 73 16.94 1.77 1.80
CA ILE A 73 17.62 2.83 2.56
C ILE A 73 16.65 3.93 2.98
N TRP A 74 15.67 4.28 2.13
CA TRP A 74 14.68 5.32 2.43
C TRP A 74 13.68 4.91 3.53
N ARG A 75 13.37 3.62 3.62
CA ARG A 75 12.37 3.03 4.53
C ARG A 75 12.74 3.17 6.01
#